data_AF-A0A382S5C0-F1
#
_entry.id   AF-A0A382S5C0-F1
#
_cell.length_a   1.000
_cell.length_b   1.000
_cell.length_c   1.000
_cell.angle_alpha   90.00
_cell.angle_beta   90.00
_cell.angle_gamma   90.00
#
_symmetry.space_group_name_H-M   'P 1'
#
loop_
_entity.id
_entity.type
_entity.pdbx_description
1 polymer ?
#
loop_
_entity_poly.entity_id
_entity_poly.type
_entity_poly.pdbx_seq_one_letter_code
_entity_poly.pdbx_strand_id
1 'polypeptide(L)'
;MEAWIDTYHAVEGLARLGTYSFLTDGAVGAQKEDNLRHLIANLGKDVSREHIVPFLTTKHTLSYCLRYADRAWETGFRSLVVLGEDTTVGAPRVVPHGSDLRQLIRTRQSQLILGGWANPHGGPDAQVNFLLEKD
;
A
#
# COMPACT_ATOMS: atom_id res chain seq x y z
N MET A 1 -9.47 -19.69 -7.37
CA MET A 1 -8.12 -20.16 -7.04
C MET A 1 -7.19 -19.99 -8.23
N GLU A 2 -7.57 -20.46 -9.42
CA GLU A 2 -6.78 -20.27 -10.66
C GLU A 2 -6.51 -18.81 -11.03
N ALA A 3 -7.53 -17.93 -11.00
CA ALA A 3 -7.34 -16.50 -11.31
C ALA A 3 -6.31 -15.78 -10.41
N TRP A 4 -6.13 -16.24 -9.16
CA TRP A 4 -5.13 -15.68 -8.25
C TRP A 4 -3.72 -16.16 -8.58
N ILE A 5 -3.57 -17.44 -8.94
CA ILE A 5 -2.30 -18.03 -9.39
C ILE A 5 -1.82 -17.31 -10.65
N ASP A 6 -2.71 -17.09 -11.62
CA ASP A 6 -2.39 -16.36 -12.85
C ASP A 6 -1.98 -14.90 -12.57
N THR A 7 -2.63 -14.27 -11.59
CA THR A 7 -2.27 -12.90 -11.16
C THR A 7 -0.85 -12.86 -10.60
N TYR A 8 -0.46 -13.79 -9.72
CA TYR A 8 0.89 -13.80 -9.15
C TYR A 8 1.96 -14.12 -10.18
N HIS A 9 1.68 -15.02 -11.14
CA HIS A 9 2.59 -15.27 -12.26
C HIS A 9 2.75 -14.05 -13.18
N ALA A 10 1.67 -13.30 -13.43
CA ALA A 10 1.75 -12.06 -14.19
C ALA A 10 2.58 -10.98 -13.44
N VAL A 11 2.34 -10.80 -12.13
CA VAL A 11 3.10 -9.87 -11.28
C VAL A 11 4.58 -10.26 -11.24
N GLU A 12 4.88 -11.55 -11.11
CA GLU A 12 6.25 -12.07 -11.16
C GLU A 12 6.91 -11.78 -12.51
N GLY A 13 6.21 -12.04 -13.63
CA GLY A 13 6.71 -11.74 -14.97
C GLY A 13 7.04 -10.26 -15.16
N LEU A 14 6.14 -9.37 -14.72
CA LEU A 14 6.34 -7.92 -14.80
C LEU A 14 7.50 -7.45 -13.91
N ALA A 15 7.59 -7.96 -12.68
CA ALA A 15 8.68 -7.60 -11.76
C ALA A 15 10.04 -8.06 -12.29
N ARG A 16 10.13 -9.23 -12.93
CA ARG A 16 11.36 -9.70 -13.60
C ARG A 16 11.80 -8.80 -14.77
N LEU A 17 10.84 -8.12 -15.40
CA LEU A 17 11.10 -7.11 -16.45
C LEU A 17 11.38 -5.70 -15.88
N GLY A 18 11.47 -5.55 -14.55
CA GLY A 18 11.65 -4.24 -13.90
C GLY A 18 10.41 -3.35 -13.92
N THR A 19 9.23 -3.91 -14.20
CA THR A 19 7.97 -3.16 -14.25
C THR A 19 7.31 -3.14 -12.86
N TYR A 20 6.96 -1.94 -12.40
CA TYR A 20 6.26 -1.77 -11.13
C TYR A 20 4.82 -2.27 -11.20
N SER A 21 4.45 -3.14 -10.26
CA SER A 21 3.09 -3.66 -10.09
C SER A 21 2.46 -3.09 -8.81
N PHE A 22 1.37 -2.36 -8.98
CA PHE A 22 0.62 -1.72 -7.90
C PHE A 22 -0.57 -2.61 -7.51
N LEU A 23 -0.61 -3.06 -6.25
CA LEU A 23 -1.56 -4.08 -5.82
C LEU A 23 -2.52 -3.53 -4.76
N THR A 24 -3.78 -3.41 -5.14
CA THR A 24 -4.87 -3.06 -4.24
C THR A 24 -5.31 -4.27 -3.44
N ASP A 25 -5.61 -4.09 -2.16
CA ASP A 25 -6.18 -5.12 -1.29
C ASP A 25 -7.73 -5.18 -1.35
N GLY A 26 -8.37 -4.26 -2.09
CA GLY A 26 -9.82 -4.18 -2.17
C GLY A 26 -10.47 -3.93 -0.79
N ALA A 27 -9.83 -3.09 0.03
CA ALA A 27 -10.13 -2.84 1.43
C ALA A 27 -11.50 -2.17 1.70
N VAL A 28 -12.60 -2.88 1.48
CA VAL A 28 -13.92 -2.43 1.99
C VAL A 28 -14.03 -2.55 3.54
N GLY A 29 -12.92 -2.54 4.29
CA GLY A 29 -12.89 -2.65 5.76
C GLY A 29 -13.50 -3.94 6.33
N ALA A 30 -13.87 -4.89 5.48
CA ALA A 30 -14.30 -6.22 5.91
C ALA A 30 -13.09 -6.98 6.48
N GLN A 31 -13.33 -7.90 7.44
CA GLN A 31 -12.29 -8.83 7.91
C GLN A 31 -11.85 -9.74 6.76
N LYS A 32 -11.01 -9.21 5.87
CA LYS A 32 -10.34 -9.99 4.85
C LYS A 32 -8.92 -10.26 5.31
N GLU A 33 -8.49 -11.45 4.94
CA GLU A 33 -7.14 -11.98 5.03
C GLU A 33 -6.06 -10.90 4.87
N ASP A 34 -5.00 -11.01 5.67
CA ASP A 34 -3.82 -10.15 5.65
C ASP A 34 -3.20 -10.15 4.23
N ASN A 35 -3.61 -9.20 3.37
CA ASN A 35 -3.24 -9.18 1.94
C ASN A 35 -1.73 -9.24 1.76
N LEU A 36 -0.97 -8.59 2.64
CA LEU A 36 0.48 -8.64 2.61
C LEU A 36 1.00 -10.05 2.84
N ARG A 37 0.44 -10.78 3.80
CA ARG A 37 0.75 -12.21 4.01
C ARG A 37 0.43 -13.06 2.79
N HIS A 38 -0.71 -12.83 2.13
CA HIS A 38 -1.07 -13.56 0.90
C HIS A 38 -0.10 -13.26 -0.23
N LEU A 39 0.22 -11.98 -0.42
CA LEU A 39 1.20 -11.54 -1.41
C LEU A 39 2.57 -12.19 -1.15
N ILE A 40 3.06 -12.17 0.09
CA ILE A 40 4.33 -12.81 0.47
C ILE A 40 4.31 -14.32 0.21
N ALA A 41 3.20 -14.99 0.54
CA ALA A 41 3.10 -16.45 0.45
C ALA A 41 3.04 -16.95 -1.00
N ASN A 42 2.50 -16.15 -1.93
CA ASN A 42 2.28 -16.55 -3.31
C ASN A 42 3.31 -15.98 -4.30
N LEU A 43 4.12 -14.99 -3.91
CA LEU A 43 5.24 -14.54 -4.72
C LEU A 43 6.39 -15.55 -4.67
N GLY A 44 6.92 -15.90 -5.85
CA GLY A 44 8.12 -16.72 -5.99
C GLY A 44 9.30 -16.14 -5.22
N LYS A 45 10.20 -17.01 -4.71
CA LYS A 45 11.38 -16.60 -3.92
C LYS A 45 12.37 -15.74 -4.71
N ASP A 46 12.35 -15.83 -6.03
CA ASP A 46 13.29 -15.15 -6.92
C ASP A 46 12.75 -13.81 -7.45
N VAL A 47 11.56 -13.39 -7.02
CA VAL A 47 10.95 -12.13 -7.47
C VAL A 47 11.48 -10.98 -6.63
N SER A 48 12.08 -9.98 -7.29
CA SER A 48 12.45 -8.75 -6.61
C SER A 48 11.19 -8.00 -6.18
N ARG A 49 10.96 -7.97 -4.86
CA ARG A 49 9.81 -7.29 -4.23
C ARG A 49 9.92 -5.77 -4.29
N GLU A 50 11.04 -5.22 -4.75
CA GLU A 50 11.22 -3.78 -4.93
C GLU A 50 10.29 -3.19 -6.01
N HIS A 51 9.90 -4.00 -6.99
CA HIS A 51 8.97 -3.62 -8.07
C HIS A 51 7.50 -3.89 -7.72
N ILE A 52 7.20 -4.29 -6.48
CA ILE A 52 5.83 -4.57 -6.06
C ILE A 52 5.43 -3.53 -5.02
N VAL A 53 4.33 -2.82 -5.29
CA VAL A 53 3.87 -1.69 -4.48
C VAL A 53 2.49 -2.01 -3.92
N PRO A 54 2.41 -2.60 -2.71
CA PRO A 54 1.13 -2.83 -2.06
C PRO A 54 0.44 -1.52 -1.67
N PHE A 55 -0.88 -1.60 -1.51
CA PHE A 55 -1.70 -0.52 -0.99
C PHE A 55 -2.00 -0.78 0.48
N LEU A 56 -2.08 0.31 1.24
CA LEU A 56 -2.58 0.33 2.62
C LEU A 56 -3.58 1.48 2.73
N THR A 57 -4.75 1.20 3.30
CA THR A 57 -5.76 2.23 3.52
C THR A 57 -5.89 2.60 4.99
N THR A 58 -6.52 3.74 5.28
CA THR A 58 -6.80 4.18 6.66
C THR A 58 -7.93 3.39 7.32
N LYS A 59 -8.48 2.34 6.68
CA LYS A 59 -9.64 1.56 7.15
C LYS A 59 -9.32 0.44 8.14
N HIS A 60 -8.11 0.47 8.72
CA HIS A 60 -7.67 -0.50 9.72
C HIS A 60 -7.30 0.21 11.02
N THR A 61 -7.13 -0.55 12.10
CA THR A 61 -6.61 0.01 13.35
C THR A 61 -5.20 0.58 13.14
N LEU A 62 -4.83 1.61 13.91
CA LEU A 62 -3.52 2.25 13.77
C LEU A 62 -2.38 1.24 13.97
N SER A 63 -2.52 0.38 14.98
CA SER A 63 -1.56 -0.69 15.26
C SER A 63 -1.43 -1.68 14.11
N TYR A 64 -2.50 -1.96 13.35
CA TYR A 64 -2.43 -2.77 12.15
C TYR A 64 -1.63 -2.05 11.05
N CYS A 65 -1.97 -0.79 10.75
CA CYS A 65 -1.30 0.00 9.71
C CYS A 65 0.21 0.12 9.95
N LEU A 66 0.62 0.37 11.19
CA LEU A 66 2.03 0.51 11.54
C LEU A 66 2.78 -0.83 11.42
N ARG A 67 2.19 -1.94 11.91
CA ARG A 67 2.78 -3.28 11.74
C ARG A 67 2.81 -3.72 10.28
N TYR A 68 1.84 -3.31 9.47
CA TYR A 68 1.82 -3.58 8.04
C TYR A 68 3.05 -2.94 7.37
N ALA A 69 3.35 -1.68 7.67
CA ALA A 69 4.51 -0.99 7.13
C ALA A 69 5.84 -1.63 7.58
N ASP A 70 5.96 -2.00 8.85
CA ASP A 70 7.11 -2.74 9.37
C ASP A 70 7.31 -4.05 8.59
N ARG A 71 6.24 -4.85 8.47
CA ARG A 71 6.28 -6.14 7.80
C ARG A 71 6.58 -6.01 6.31
N ALA A 72 6.07 -4.98 5.64
CA ALA A 72 6.36 -4.72 4.24
C ALA A 72 7.87 -4.53 4.05
N TRP A 73 8.49 -3.71 4.90
CA TRP A 73 9.94 -3.51 4.87
C TRP A 73 10.74 -4.78 5.18
N GLU A 74 10.40 -5.48 6.27
CA GLU A 74 11.06 -6.72 6.70
C GLU A 74 10.99 -7.82 5.65
N THR A 75 9.94 -7.83 4.84
CA THR A 75 9.71 -8.82 3.80
C THR A 75 10.22 -8.37 2.44
N GLY A 76 10.90 -7.22 2.36
CA GLY A 76 11.65 -6.79 1.18
C GLY A 76 10.89 -5.87 0.23
N PHE A 77 9.66 -5.47 0.55
CA PHE A 77 9.00 -4.37 -0.18
C PHE A 77 9.67 -3.06 0.18
N ARG A 78 9.88 -2.21 -0.82
CA ARG A 78 10.56 -0.91 -0.64
C ARG A 78 9.62 0.28 -0.76
N SER A 79 8.40 0.05 -1.26
CA SER A 79 7.41 1.10 -1.48
C SER A 79 6.03 0.68 -0.99
N LEU A 80 5.25 1.64 -0.50
CA LEU A 80 3.87 1.45 -0.05
C LEU A 80 3.02 2.63 -0.50
N VAL A 81 1.86 2.38 -1.10
CA VAL A 81 0.88 3.43 -1.40
C VAL A 81 -0.12 3.52 -0.25
N VAL A 82 -0.30 4.72 0.31
CA VAL A 82 -1.16 4.95 1.47
C VAL A 82 -2.34 5.86 1.09
N LEU A 83 -3.57 5.36 1.26
CA LEU A 83 -4.80 6.02 0.82
C LEU A 83 -5.84 6.17 1.94
N GLY A 84 -6.68 7.20 1.84
CA GLY A 84 -7.80 7.41 2.77
C GLY A 84 -8.94 6.40 2.60
N GLU A 85 -9.30 6.06 1.35
CA GLU A 85 -10.46 5.21 0.97
C GLU A 85 -11.84 5.80 1.32
N ASP A 86 -12.94 5.29 0.75
CA ASP A 86 -14.29 5.87 0.86
C ASP A 86 -14.73 6.14 2.31
N THR A 87 -15.28 7.31 2.65
CA THR A 87 -15.72 7.62 4.02
C THR A 87 -17.07 6.98 4.41
N THR A 88 -17.84 6.54 3.44
CA THR A 88 -19.24 6.08 3.60
C THR A 88 -19.38 4.57 3.65
N VAL A 89 -18.37 3.81 3.23
CA VAL A 89 -18.39 2.35 3.19
C VAL A 89 -17.30 1.75 4.10
N GLY A 90 -17.65 0.64 4.78
CA GLY A 90 -16.71 -0.14 5.59
C GLY A 90 -16.41 0.45 6.97
N ALA A 91 -15.30 0.04 7.57
CA ALA A 91 -14.83 0.55 8.86
C ALA A 91 -14.60 2.08 8.83
N PRO A 92 -14.64 2.79 9.97
CA PRO A 92 -14.21 4.19 9.98
C PRO A 92 -12.72 4.31 9.63
N ARG A 93 -12.34 5.45 9.05
CA ARG A 93 -10.92 5.77 8.87
C ARG A 93 -10.27 6.01 10.25
N VAL A 94 -9.10 5.46 10.49
CA VAL A 94 -8.35 5.65 11.75
C VAL A 94 -7.72 7.03 11.86
N VAL A 95 -7.43 7.63 10.70
CA VAL A 95 -7.00 9.03 10.57
C VAL A 95 -7.75 9.65 9.39
N PRO A 96 -7.98 10.97 9.39
CA PRO A 96 -8.78 11.63 8.37
C PRO A 96 -8.26 11.42 6.94
N HIS A 97 -6.95 11.47 6.72
CA HIS A 97 -6.33 11.41 5.39
C HIS A 97 -5.19 10.38 5.30
N GLY A 98 -4.90 9.94 4.07
CA GLY A 98 -3.73 9.09 3.81
C GLY A 98 -2.39 9.78 4.11
N SER A 99 -2.31 11.12 3.98
CA SER A 99 -1.12 11.90 4.36
C SER A 99 -0.82 11.79 5.86
N ASP A 100 -1.84 11.91 6.71
CA ASP A 100 -1.72 11.73 8.16
C ASP A 100 -1.11 10.36 8.51
N LEU A 101 -1.57 9.28 7.84
CA LEU A 101 -1.00 7.95 8.06
C LEU A 101 0.44 7.83 7.53
N ARG A 102 0.78 8.51 6.42
CA ARG A 102 2.17 8.53 5.92
C ARG A 102 3.12 9.18 6.92
N GLN A 103 2.74 10.29 7.55
CA GLN A 103 3.55 10.92 8.60
C GLN A 103 3.82 9.94 9.74
N LEU A 104 2.77 9.28 10.25
CA LEU A 104 2.90 8.27 11.31
C LEU A 104 3.81 7.11 10.90
N ILE A 105 3.68 6.60 9.67
CA ILE A 105 4.54 5.54 9.17
C ILE A 105 6.00 6.01 9.04
N ARG A 106 6.26 7.23 8.55
CA ARG A 106 7.63 7.76 8.41
C ARG A 106 8.37 7.84 9.73
N THR A 107 7.68 8.18 10.82
CA THR A 107 8.30 8.22 12.16
C THR A 107 8.78 6.84 12.62
N ARG A 108 8.15 5.77 12.13
CA ARG A 108 8.43 4.38 12.52
C ARG A 108 9.34 3.65 11.53
N GLN A 109 9.12 3.86 10.23
CA GLN A 109 9.82 3.20 9.13
C GLN A 109 10.24 4.25 8.09
N SER A 110 11.30 4.99 8.41
CA SER A 110 11.80 6.11 7.59
C SER A 110 12.41 5.68 6.26
N GLN A 111 12.75 4.39 6.10
CA GLN A 111 13.36 3.86 4.89
C GLN A 111 12.33 3.46 3.81
N LEU A 112 11.06 3.32 4.18
CA LEU A 112 10.01 2.91 3.25
C LEU A 112 9.59 4.11 2.38
N ILE A 113 9.59 3.92 1.06
CA ILE A 113 9.10 4.93 0.12
C ILE A 113 7.58 4.95 0.20
N LEU A 114 6.99 6.09 0.59
CA LEU A 114 5.55 6.23 0.75
C LEU A 114 4.94 7.03 -0.39
N GLY A 115 4.04 6.39 -1.14
CA GLY A 115 3.22 7.01 -2.18
C GLY A 115 1.83 7.41 -1.67
N GLY A 116 1.21 8.33 -2.41
CA GLY A 116 -0.19 8.72 -2.25
C GLY A 116 -0.85 8.91 -3.62
N TRP A 117 -2.10 9.34 -3.64
CA TRP A 117 -2.82 9.69 -4.87
C TRP A 117 -3.04 11.19 -4.95
N ALA A 118 -2.93 11.69 -6.18
CA ALA A 118 -3.34 13.04 -6.57
C ALA A 118 -4.54 12.93 -7.53
N ASN A 119 -5.55 13.76 -7.30
CA ASN A 119 -6.69 13.91 -8.20
C ASN A 119 -6.36 14.97 -9.26
N PRO A 120 -6.20 14.62 -10.55
CA PRO A 120 -5.83 15.58 -11.60
C PRO A 120 -6.91 16.64 -11.87
N HIS A 121 -8.15 16.44 -11.38
CA HIS A 121 -9.21 17.43 -11.44
C HIS A 121 -9.23 18.38 -10.24
N GLY A 122 -8.43 18.10 -9.21
CA GLY A 122 -8.22 19.00 -8.09
C GLY A 122 -7.27 20.15 -8.43
N GLY A 123 -7.21 21.17 -7.58
CA GLY A 123 -6.23 22.24 -7.71
C GLY A 123 -4.80 21.67 -7.64
N PRO A 124 -3.94 21.89 -8.66
CA PRO A 124 -2.67 21.20 -8.80
C PRO A 124 -1.75 21.43 -7.59
N ASP A 125 -1.68 22.66 -7.09
CA ASP A 125 -0.84 23.01 -5.93
C ASP A 125 -1.27 22.24 -4.68
N ALA A 126 -2.58 22.14 -4.43
CA ALA A 126 -3.09 21.39 -3.29
C ALA A 126 -2.79 19.89 -3.40
N GLN A 127 -2.94 19.31 -4.60
CA GLN A 127 -2.64 17.89 -4.83
C GLN A 127 -1.15 17.58 -4.67
N VAL A 128 -0.29 18.47 -5.17
CA VAL A 128 1.16 18.37 -4.96
C VAL A 128 1.49 18.49 -3.47
N ASN A 129 0.87 19.43 -2.75
CA ASN A 129 1.09 19.60 -1.32
C ASN A 129 0.71 18.34 -0.53
N PHE A 130 -0.42 17.68 -0.83
CA PHE A 130 -0.77 16.41 -0.17
C PHE A 130 0.25 15.29 -0.39
N LEU A 131 0.97 15.30 -1.52
CA LEU A 131 2.06 14.34 -1.78
C LEU A 131 3.36 14.76 -1.09
N LEU A 132 3.64 16.06 -1.10
CA LEU A 132 4.89 16.65 -0.63
C LEU A 132 4.91 16.97 0.85
N GLU A 133 3.76 16.92 1.56
CA GLU A 133 3.64 17.06 3.02
C GLU A 133 4.68 16.13 3.69
N LYS A 134 5.85 16.74 3.87
CA LYS A 134 6.95 16.43 4.74
C LYS A 134 6.70 17.37 5.90
N ASP A 135 6.64 16.82 7.10
CA ASP A 135 6.67 17.63 8.32
C ASP A 135 7.83 18.63 8.27
#